data_AF-A0A9D8MW45-F1
#
_entry.id   AF-A0A9D8MW45-F1
#
_cell.length_a   1.000
_cell.length_b   1.000
_cell.length_c   1.000
_cell.angle_alpha   90.00
_cell.angle_beta   90.00
_cell.angle_gamma   90.00
#
_symmetry.space_group_name_H-M   'P 1'
#
loop_
_entity.id
_entity.type
_entity.pdbx_description
1 polymer ?
#
loop_
_entity_poly.entity_id
_entity_poly.type
_entity_poly.pdbx_seq_one_letter_code
_entity_poly.pdbx_strand_id
1 'polypeptide(L)'
;MRQFQIIFTPVAAAELGKMPKDLQLNILGEFRGLPQQVYQDDESFGRLERDGRILHRYRLGDYRIYFEKHELGVLIHRILSRNTLKDFCFRSKISLIGEDEDLEDNPHFWELIEAGKQHAGNAVPPVIK
;
A
#
# COMPACT_ATOMS: atom_id res chain seq x y z
N MET A 1 12.11 20.50 -12.18
CA MET A 1 11.62 19.79 -10.97
C MET A 1 11.04 18.47 -11.43
N ARG A 2 11.49 17.34 -10.88
CA ARG A 2 11.00 16.01 -11.29
C ARG A 2 9.59 15.84 -10.69
N GLN A 3 8.58 15.61 -11.52
CA GLN A 3 7.19 15.46 -11.09
C GLN A 3 7.07 14.22 -10.20
N PHE A 4 6.55 14.40 -8.97
CA PHE A 4 6.24 13.28 -8.10
C PHE A 4 5.04 12.50 -8.66
N GLN A 5 5.16 11.18 -8.72
CA GLN A 5 4.17 10.26 -9.26
C GLN A 5 3.67 9.30 -8.18
N ILE A 6 2.35 9.11 -8.16
CA ILE A 6 1.69 8.06 -7.39
C ILE A 6 1.43 6.92 -8.35
N ILE A 7 2.19 5.85 -8.22
CA ILE A 7 2.15 4.70 -9.12
C ILE A 7 1.35 3.60 -8.41
N PHE A 8 0.30 3.11 -9.07
CA PHE A 8 -0.48 1.99 -8.56
C PHE A 8 -0.10 0.72 -9.32
N THR A 9 0.14 -0.38 -8.59
CA THR A 9 0.11 -1.71 -9.21
C THR A 9 -1.30 -2.01 -9.76
N PRO A 10 -1.46 -2.93 -10.71
CA PRO A 10 -2.78 -3.25 -11.27
C PRO A 10 -3.78 -3.71 -10.21
N VAL A 11 -3.31 -4.46 -9.20
CA VAL A 11 -4.15 -4.88 -8.08
C VAL A 11 -4.55 -3.69 -7.22
N ALA A 12 -3.61 -2.80 -6.86
CA ALA A 12 -3.94 -1.60 -6.10
C ALA A 12 -4.93 -0.68 -6.86
N ALA A 13 -4.78 -0.55 -8.19
CA ALA A 13 -5.70 0.21 -9.03
C ALA A 13 -7.11 -0.41 -9.03
N ALA A 14 -7.21 -1.74 -9.12
CA ALA A 14 -8.48 -2.46 -9.03
C ALA A 14 -9.12 -2.37 -7.64
N GLU A 15 -8.32 -2.40 -6.57
CA GLU A 15 -8.77 -2.18 -5.20
C GLU A 15 -9.31 -0.76 -5.02
N LEU A 16 -8.58 0.26 -5.49
CA LEU A 16 -9.02 1.66 -5.49
C LEU A 16 -10.34 1.83 -6.27
N GLY A 17 -10.44 1.23 -7.46
CA GLY A 17 -11.62 1.35 -8.33
C GLY A 17 -12.91 0.78 -7.73
N LYS A 18 -12.81 -0.13 -6.76
CA LYS A 18 -13.97 -0.69 -6.04
C LYS A 18 -14.46 0.20 -4.89
N MET A 19 -13.71 1.24 -4.53
CA MET A 19 -14.04 2.12 -3.41
C MET A 19 -15.05 3.21 -3.82
N PRO A 20 -15.79 3.78 -2.86
CA PRO A 20 -16.57 4.99 -3.09
C PRO A 20 -15.71 6.14 -3.63
N LYS A 21 -16.27 6.96 -4.51
CA LYS A 21 -15.54 8.02 -5.21
C LYS A 21 -14.89 9.03 -4.26
N ASP A 22 -15.57 9.38 -3.16
CA ASP A 22 -15.02 10.31 -2.16
C ASP A 22 -13.77 9.75 -1.48
N LEU A 23 -13.74 8.44 -1.21
CA LEU A 23 -12.58 7.78 -0.63
C LEU A 23 -11.42 7.70 -1.64
N GLN A 24 -11.72 7.43 -2.91
CA GLN A 24 -10.69 7.46 -3.96
C GLN A 24 -10.02 8.83 -4.05
N LEU A 25 -10.82 9.90 -4.04
CA LEU A 25 -10.32 11.28 -4.07
C LEU A 25 -9.53 11.63 -2.81
N ASN A 26 -9.96 11.16 -1.64
CA ASN A 26 -9.25 11.36 -0.38
C ASN A 26 -7.86 10.70 -0.43
N ILE A 27 -7.78 9.43 -0.85
CA ILE A 27 -6.50 8.72 -1.05
C ILE A 27 -5.60 9.50 -2.02
N LEU A 28 -6.12 9.93 -3.17
CA LEU A 28 -5.31 10.69 -4.12
C LEU A 28 -4.85 12.05 -3.56
N GLY A 29 -5.66 12.69 -2.71
CA GLY A 29 -5.33 13.95 -2.03
C GLY A 29 -4.20 13.80 -1.03
N GLU A 30 -4.33 12.85 -0.10
CA GLU A 30 -3.30 12.54 0.90
C GLU A 30 -1.96 12.20 0.23
N PHE A 31 -2.00 11.36 -0.82
CA PHE A 31 -0.78 10.92 -1.51
C PHE A 31 -0.11 12.02 -2.34
N ARG A 32 -0.82 13.10 -2.69
CA ARG A 32 -0.20 14.29 -3.30
C ARG A 32 0.57 15.14 -2.27
N GLY A 33 0.21 15.06 -0.99
CA GLY A 33 0.91 15.71 0.14
C GLY A 33 2.11 14.92 0.67
N LEU A 34 2.15 13.61 0.39
CA LEU A 34 3.22 12.70 0.79
C LEU A 34 4.66 13.03 0.37
N PRO A 35 4.96 13.74 -0.75
CA PRO A 35 6.34 14.01 -1.11
C PRO A 35 7.12 14.60 0.08
N GLN A 36 6.53 15.54 0.82
CA GLN A 36 7.19 16.17 1.97
C GLN A 36 7.40 15.20 3.14
N GLN A 37 6.43 14.31 3.41
CA GLN A 37 6.39 13.43 4.59
C GLN A 37 7.24 12.17 4.42
N VAL A 38 7.25 11.60 3.20
CA VAL A 38 8.03 10.39 2.88
C VAL A 38 9.53 10.66 2.93
N TYR A 39 9.98 11.89 2.62
CA TYR A 39 11.39 12.28 2.75
C TYR A 39 11.80 12.58 4.20
N GLN A 40 10.85 12.77 5.12
CA GLN A 40 11.14 13.07 6.53
C GLN A 40 11.10 11.86 7.46
N ASP A 41 10.88 10.64 6.93
CA ASP A 41 10.63 9.43 7.74
C ASP A 41 9.61 9.70 8.86
N ASP A 42 8.48 10.27 8.46
CA ASP A 42 7.36 10.60 9.34
C ASP A 42 6.90 9.34 10.10
N GLU A 43 6.97 9.37 11.44
CA GLU A 43 6.55 8.28 12.34
C GLU A 43 5.06 7.90 12.19
N SER A 44 4.30 8.70 11.43
CA SER A 44 2.91 8.43 11.08
C SER A 44 2.73 7.19 10.20
N PHE A 45 3.79 6.66 9.57
CA PHE A 45 3.74 5.44 8.78
C PHE A 45 4.21 4.22 9.57
N GLY A 46 3.44 3.14 9.52
CA GLY A 46 3.96 1.81 9.88
C GLY A 46 5.06 1.42 8.89
N ARG A 47 6.06 0.69 9.36
CA ARG A 47 7.16 0.18 8.53
C ARG A 47 7.28 -1.31 8.76
N LEU A 48 7.38 -2.04 7.67
CA LEU A 48 7.64 -3.47 7.64
C LEU A 48 8.91 -3.69 6.81
N GLU A 49 9.86 -4.46 7.30
CA GLU A 49 11.10 -4.77 6.62
C GLU A 49 11.36 -6.28 6.56
N ARG A 50 11.58 -6.80 5.35
CA ARG A 50 11.93 -8.21 5.17
C ARG A 50 12.89 -8.38 4.03
N ASP A 51 13.95 -9.16 4.24
CA ASP A 51 14.94 -9.48 3.20
C ASP A 51 15.52 -8.22 2.50
N GLY A 52 15.68 -7.12 3.26
CA GLY A 52 16.16 -5.82 2.76
C GLY A 52 15.12 -5.00 1.99
N ARG A 53 13.86 -5.45 1.94
CA ARG A 53 12.73 -4.76 1.32
C ARG A 53 11.93 -4.02 2.38
N ILE A 54 11.78 -2.70 2.21
CA ILE A 54 11.02 -1.84 3.12
C ILE A 54 9.65 -1.56 2.52
N LEU A 55 8.59 -1.92 3.24
CA LEU A 55 7.20 -1.64 2.92
C LEU A 55 6.62 -0.68 3.97
N HIS A 56 6.07 0.44 3.52
CA HIS A 56 5.39 1.40 4.38
C HIS A 56 3.90 1.13 4.41
N ARG A 57 3.28 1.33 5.58
CA ARG A 57 1.83 1.25 5.80
C ARG A 57 1.29 2.59 6.23
N TYR A 58 0.39 3.14 5.43
CA TYR A 58 -0.42 4.30 5.82
C TYR A 58 -1.82 3.86 6.26
N ARG A 59 -2.27 4.33 7.42
CA ARG A 59 -3.63 4.09 7.93
C ARG A 59 -4.52 5.26 7.58
N LEU A 60 -5.51 5.04 6.72
CA LEU A 60 -6.50 6.03 6.33
C LEU A 60 -7.89 5.53 6.70
N GLY A 61 -8.40 5.97 7.86
CA GLY A 61 -9.64 5.47 8.43
C GLY A 61 -9.60 3.94 8.59
N ASP A 62 -10.51 3.24 7.90
CA ASP A 62 -10.56 1.78 7.91
C ASP A 62 -9.62 1.10 6.90
N TYR A 63 -8.86 1.86 6.10
CA TYR A 63 -7.99 1.29 5.07
C TYR A 63 -6.52 1.33 5.47
N ARG A 64 -5.79 0.30 5.07
CA ARG A 64 -4.33 0.18 5.18
C ARG A 64 -3.76 0.18 3.78
N ILE A 65 -2.94 1.17 3.48
CA ILE A 65 -2.31 1.33 2.17
C ILE A 65 -0.84 0.96 2.30
N TYR A 66 -0.43 -0.07 1.55
CA TYR A 66 0.92 -0.59 1.55
C TYR A 66 1.67 -0.10 0.32
N PHE A 67 2.80 0.58 0.53
CA PHE A 67 3.56 1.21 -0.54
C PHE A 67 5.07 1.19 -0.30
N GLU A 68 5.83 1.36 -1.37
CA GLU A 68 7.29 1.48 -1.34
C GLU A 68 7.69 2.86 -1.87
N LYS A 69 8.82 3.39 -1.38
CA LYS A 69 9.43 4.59 -1.97
C LYS A 69 9.93 4.21 -3.38
N HIS A 70 9.66 5.06 -4.36
CA HIS A 70 10.09 4.87 -5.75
C HIS A 70 10.88 6.09 -6.23
N GLU A 71 11.80 5.92 -7.18
CA GLU A 71 12.62 7.03 -7.72
C GLU A 71 11.80 8.17 -8.35
N LEU A 72 10.55 7.88 -8.74
CA LEU A 72 9.59 8.85 -9.30
C LEU A 72 8.57 9.34 -8.26
N GLY A 73 8.52 8.76 -7.07
CA GLY A 73 7.56 9.08 -6.02
C GLY A 73 7.25 7.89 -5.12
N VAL A 74 6.05 7.32 -5.24
CA VAL A 74 5.62 6.16 -4.44
C VAL A 74 4.95 5.10 -5.30
N LEU A 75 5.18 3.84 -4.94
CA LEU A 75 4.57 2.67 -5.58
C LEU A 75 3.63 1.98 -4.61
N ILE A 76 2.32 2.05 -4.87
CA ILE A 76 1.27 1.45 -4.05
C ILE A 76 1.06 0.00 -4.50
N HIS A 77 1.31 -0.93 -3.58
CA HIS A 77 1.16 -2.36 -3.82
C HIS A 77 -0.25 -2.85 -3.53
N ARG A 78 -0.85 -2.42 -2.42
CA ARG A 78 -2.17 -2.89 -1.98
C ARG A 78 -2.90 -1.82 -1.17
N ILE A 79 -4.22 -1.83 -1.26
CA ILE A 79 -5.13 -1.07 -0.42
C ILE A 79 -6.13 -2.03 0.21
N LEU A 80 -5.96 -2.32 1.49
CA LEU A 80 -6.75 -3.31 2.21
C LEU A 80 -7.71 -2.62 3.18
N SER A 81 -8.98 -3.03 3.17
CA SER A 81 -9.91 -2.64 4.23
C SER A 81 -9.55 -3.36 5.54
N ARG A 82 -9.97 -2.80 6.68
CA ARG A 82 -9.84 -3.42 8.00
C ARG A 82 -10.42 -4.83 8.03
N ASN A 83 -11.55 -5.03 7.36
CA ASN A 83 -12.22 -6.34 7.31
C ASN A 83 -11.42 -7.35 6.48
N THR A 84 -10.90 -6.92 5.32
CA THR A 84 -10.03 -7.75 4.48
C THR A 84 -8.75 -8.15 5.21
N LEU A 85 -8.14 -7.21 5.94
CA LEU A 85 -6.94 -7.49 6.72
C LEU A 85 -7.23 -8.45 7.88
N LYS A 86 -8.35 -8.26 8.59
CA LYS A 86 -8.79 -9.18 9.64
C LYS A 86 -9.03 -10.60 9.13
N ASP A 87 -9.71 -10.74 7.99
CA ASP A 87 -9.95 -12.05 7.35
C ASP A 87 -8.61 -12.71 6.98
N PHE A 88 -7.67 -11.95 6.41
CA PHE A 88 -6.32 -12.44 6.12
C PHE A 88 -5.60 -12.93 7.38
N CYS A 89 -5.57 -12.12 8.45
CA CYS A 89 -4.93 -12.49 9.72
C CYS A 89 -5.56 -13.75 10.32
N PHE A 90 -6.90 -13.85 10.29
CA PHE A 90 -7.63 -15.02 10.80
C PHE A 90 -7.24 -16.30 10.03
N ARG A 91 -7.21 -16.24 8.70
CA ARG A 91 -6.84 -17.39 7.85
C ARG A 91 -5.36 -17.75 7.97
N SER A 92 -4.51 -16.77 8.22
CA SER A 92 -3.06 -16.94 8.36
C SER A 92 -2.61 -17.25 9.80
N LYS A 93 -3.57 -17.40 10.73
CA LYS A 93 -3.33 -17.66 12.17
C LYS A 93 -2.44 -16.61 12.84
N ILE A 94 -2.60 -15.36 12.44
CA ILE A 94 -1.87 -14.21 12.98
C ILE A 94 -2.69 -13.54 14.08
N SER A 95 -2.07 -13.25 15.23
CA SER A 95 -2.70 -12.46 16.30
C SER A 95 -2.81 -11.00 15.87
N LEU A 96 -3.97 -10.36 16.08
CA LEU A 96 -4.20 -8.96 15.68
C LEU A 96 -3.57 -7.92 16.66
N ILE A 97 -2.52 -8.31 17.39
CA ILE A 97 -2.06 -7.57 18.57
C ILE A 97 -0.87 -6.65 18.23
N GLY A 98 -0.07 -6.96 17.21
CA GLY A 98 0.95 -6.08 16.65
C GLY A 98 0.90 -6.06 15.12
N GLU A 99 0.01 -5.26 14.51
CA GLU A 99 -0.25 -5.29 13.06
C GLU A 99 1.01 -5.16 12.16
N ASP A 100 2.14 -4.61 12.63
CA ASP A 100 3.36 -4.48 11.79
C ASP A 100 4.33 -5.66 11.97
N GLU A 101 4.80 -5.93 13.19
CA GLU A 101 5.73 -7.03 13.49
C GLU A 101 5.17 -8.38 13.06
N ASP A 102 3.90 -8.65 13.38
CA ASP A 102 3.24 -9.91 13.03
C ASP A 102 3.07 -10.10 11.51
N LEU A 103 2.95 -9.01 10.74
CA LEU A 103 2.86 -9.06 9.28
C LEU A 103 4.23 -9.10 8.62
N GLU A 104 5.24 -8.47 9.21
CA GLU A 104 6.63 -8.43 8.74
C GLU A 104 7.20 -9.85 8.64
N ASP A 105 7.04 -10.65 9.68
CA ASP A 105 7.52 -12.02 9.73
C ASP A 105 6.69 -13.00 8.88
N ASN A 106 5.47 -12.62 8.47
CA ASN A 106 4.55 -13.54 7.83
C ASN A 106 4.80 -13.72 6.31
N PRO A 107 5.24 -14.91 5.84
CA PRO A 107 5.51 -15.13 4.41
C PRO A 107 4.28 -14.97 3.52
N HIS A 108 3.10 -15.40 3.98
CA HIS A 108 1.85 -15.26 3.21
C HIS A 108 1.45 -13.79 3.02
N PHE A 109 1.84 -12.91 3.94
CA PHE A 109 1.60 -11.48 3.78
C PHE A 109 2.47 -10.92 2.64
N TRP A 110 3.74 -11.28 2.59
CA TRP A 110 4.61 -10.85 1.49
C TRP A 110 4.19 -11.46 0.15
N GLU A 111 3.74 -12.71 0.11
CA GLU A 111 3.11 -13.33 -1.07
C GLU A 111 1.88 -12.54 -1.52
N LEU A 112 1.03 -12.09 -0.59
CA LEU A 112 -0.13 -11.24 -0.89
C LEU A 112 0.30 -9.91 -1.53
N ILE A 113 1.33 -9.25 -0.99
CA ILE A 113 1.88 -8.01 -1.56
C ILE A 113 2.47 -8.27 -2.96
N GLU A 114 3.19 -9.37 -3.15
CA GLU A 114 3.83 -9.74 -4.41
C GLU A 114 2.88 -10.20 -5.51
N ALA A 115 1.81 -10.92 -5.15
CA ALA A 115 0.71 -11.23 -6.08
C ALA A 115 0.09 -9.94 -6.66
N GLY A 116 0.16 -8.84 -5.89
CA GLY A 116 -0.17 -7.48 -6.35
C GLY A 116 0.73 -6.98 -7.48
N LYS A 117 2.04 -7.30 -7.42
CA LYS A 117 3.06 -6.95 -8.42
C LYS A 117 2.94 -7.78 -9.70
N GLN A 118 2.67 -9.09 -9.60
CA GLN A 118 2.78 -10.03 -10.73
C GLN A 118 1.68 -9.88 -11.82
N HIS A 119 0.57 -9.19 -11.53
CA HIS A 119 -0.42 -8.84 -12.57
C HIS A 119 0.02 -7.67 -13.49
N ALA A 120 1.26 -7.18 -13.36
CA ALA A 120 1.84 -6.12 -14.20
C ALA A 120 2.33 -6.59 -15.58
N GLY A 121 2.35 -7.89 -15.87
CA GLY A 121 2.78 -8.41 -17.19
C GLY A 121 1.91 -7.97 -18.37
N ASN A 122 0.70 -7.46 -18.14
CA ASN A 122 -0.28 -7.09 -19.19
C ASN A 122 -1.02 -5.77 -18.96
N ALA A 123 -0.68 -4.98 -17.94
CA ALA A 123 -1.45 -3.79 -17.59
C ALA A 123 -0.74 -2.51 -18.04
N VAL A 124 -1.27 -1.87 -19.07
CA VAL A 124 -0.89 -0.49 -19.45
C VAL A 124 -1.26 0.44 -18.29
N PRO A 125 -0.35 1.28 -17.77
CA PRO A 125 -0.65 2.20 -16.69
C PRO A 125 -1.69 3.23 -17.15
N PRO A 126 -2.74 3.54 -16.35
CA PRO A 126 -3.65 4.63 -16.67
C PRO A 126 -2.90 5.95 -16.48
N VAL A 127 -2.61 6.63 -17.59
CA VAL A 127 -2.17 8.03 -17.58
C VAL A 127 -3.40 8.87 -17.26
N ILE A 128 -3.53 9.29 -16.00
CA ILE A 128 -4.50 10.32 -15.62
C ILE A 128 -3.92 11.65 -16.10
N LYS A 129 -4.40 12.11 -17.27
CA LYS A 129 -4.17 13.48 -17.77
C LYS A 129 -5.03 14.48 -17.04
#